data_AF-A0A916XIB0-F1
#
_entry.id   AF-A0A916XIB0-F1
#
_cell.length_a   1.000
_cell.length_b   1.000
_cell.length_c   1.000
_cell.angle_alpha   90.00
_cell.angle_beta   90.00
_cell.angle_gamma   90.00
#
_symmetry.space_group_name_H-M   'P 1'
#
loop_
_entity.id
_entity.type
_entity.pdbx_description
1 polymer ?
#
loop_
_entity_poly.entity_id
_entity_poly.type
_entity_poly.pdbx_seq_one_letter_code
_entity_poly.pdbx_strand_id
1 'polypeptide(L)'
;MSRSVEPYNVSYLNTQWSRAKAKMFNIGLIQKDQTIYSFRHTAAVNVYKKTKDLHILQELLQHSNMVVTLNYLRGLGEVNDERLKEFMPEL
;
A
#
# COMPACT_ATOMS: atom_id res chain seq x y z
N MET A 1 5.37 5.06 -21.63
CA MET A 1 4.98 3.63 -21.63
C MET A 1 5.77 2.92 -22.72
N SER A 2 6.28 1.72 -22.47
CA SER A 2 7.02 0.95 -23.49
C SER A 2 6.14 0.67 -24.71
N ARG A 3 6.74 0.67 -25.90
CA ARG A 3 6.10 0.28 -27.17
C ARG A 3 6.15 -1.24 -27.42
N SER A 4 6.75 -2.01 -26.52
CA SER A 4 6.83 -3.48 -26.58
C SER A 4 5.60 -4.12 -25.96
N VAL A 5 5.09 -5.17 -26.61
CA VAL A 5 3.98 -6.02 -26.14
C VAL A 5 4.43 -6.96 -25.03
N GLU A 6 5.73 -7.25 -24.92
CA GLU A 6 6.23 -8.12 -23.88
C GLU A 6 6.21 -7.44 -22.50
N PRO A 7 5.75 -8.16 -21.45
CA PRO A 7 5.79 -7.66 -20.09
C PRO A 7 7.25 -7.45 -19.66
N TYR A 8 7.47 -6.40 -18.88
CA TYR A 8 8.78 -6.20 -18.26
C TYR A 8 9.14 -7.37 -17.34
N ASN A 9 10.43 -7.62 -17.17
CA ASN A 9 10.90 -8.62 -16.22
C ASN A 9 10.36 -8.34 -14.81
N VAL A 10 10.17 -9.40 -14.02
CA VAL A 10 9.56 -9.35 -12.67
C VAL A 10 10.31 -8.38 -11.73
N SER A 11 11.62 -8.22 -11.93
CA SER A 11 12.47 -7.33 -11.15
C SER A 11 12.45 -5.87 -11.61
N TYR A 12 11.75 -5.53 -12.69
CA TYR A 12 11.79 -4.20 -13.30
C TYR A 12 11.45 -3.10 -12.31
N LEU A 13 10.33 -3.23 -11.59
CA LEU A 13 9.92 -2.23 -10.60
C LEU A 13 10.91 -2.13 -9.44
N ASN A 14 11.49 -3.26 -9.02
CA ASN A 14 12.53 -3.26 -7.99
C ASN A 14 13.78 -2.52 -8.45
N THR A 15 14.22 -2.73 -9.70
CA THR A 15 15.36 -2.02 -10.28
C THR A 15 15.09 -0.51 -10.39
N GLN A 16 13.90 -0.13 -10.86
CA GLN A 16 13.50 1.27 -10.95
C GLN A 16 13.42 1.93 -9.56
N TRP A 17 12.86 1.21 -8.58
CA TRP A 17 12.82 1.65 -7.19
C TRP A 17 14.22 1.87 -6.63
N SER A 18 15.16 0.92 -6.78
CA SER A 18 16.53 1.07 -6.27
C SER A 18 17.23 2.31 -6.82
N ARG A 19 17.06 2.59 -8.13
CA ARG A 19 17.59 3.80 -8.77
C ARG A 19 16.97 5.08 -8.21
N ALA A 20 15.65 5.09 -8.00
CA ALA A 20 14.96 6.23 -7.42
C ALA A 20 15.30 6.41 -5.93
N LYS A 21 15.38 5.32 -5.16
CA LYS A 21 15.71 5.28 -3.73
C LYS A 21 17.04 5.98 -3.46
N ALA A 22 18.08 5.67 -4.23
CA ALA A 22 19.39 6.32 -4.09
C ALA A 22 19.31 7.84 -4.24
N LYS A 23 18.58 8.32 -5.27
CA LYS A 23 18.39 9.76 -5.49
C LYS A 23 17.60 10.42 -4.36
N MET A 24 16.47 9.81 -3.98
CA MET A 24 15.60 10.32 -2.91
C MET A 24 16.31 10.35 -1.55
N PHE A 25 17.14 9.36 -1.27
CA PHE A 25 17.94 9.30 -0.05
C PHE A 25 18.99 10.43 -0.02
N ASN A 26 19.71 10.65 -1.13
CA ASN A 26 20.73 11.70 -1.21
C ASN A 26 20.18 13.11 -1.01
N ILE A 27 18.93 13.37 -1.41
CA ILE A 27 18.26 14.67 -1.20
C ILE A 27 17.50 14.75 0.14
N GLY A 28 17.57 13.71 0.97
CA GLY A 28 16.92 13.67 2.28
C GLY A 28 15.40 13.47 2.26
N LEU A 29 14.82 13.04 1.13
CA LEU A 29 13.37 12.84 1.00
C LEU A 29 12.89 11.57 1.73
N ILE A 30 13.74 10.54 1.81
CA ILE A 30 13.42 9.26 2.46
C ILE A 30 14.51 8.85 3.44
N GLN A 31 14.12 8.05 4.43
CA GLN A 31 15.04 7.49 5.42
C GLN A 31 15.62 6.14 4.95
N LYS A 32 16.71 5.70 5.58
CA LYS A 32 17.48 4.49 5.21
C LYS A 32 16.59 3.25 5.05
N ASP A 33 15.67 3.05 5.98
CA ASP A 33 14.84 1.85 6.08
C ASP A 33 13.49 1.97 5.36
N GLN A 34 13.23 3.10 4.70
CA GLN A 34 12.05 3.22 3.85
C GLN A 34 12.21 2.39 2.56
N THR A 35 11.13 1.70 2.21
CA THR A 35 11.05 0.81 1.05
C THR A 35 9.85 1.19 0.17
N ILE A 36 9.72 0.56 -0.99
CA ILE A 36 8.53 0.71 -1.83
C ILE A 36 7.24 0.33 -1.08
N TYR A 37 7.32 -0.58 -0.09
CA TYR A 37 6.19 -0.95 0.75
C TYR A 37 5.78 0.19 1.69
N SER A 38 6.73 0.98 2.19
CA SER A 38 6.44 2.20 2.97
C SER A 38 5.57 3.16 2.17
N PHE A 39 5.83 3.32 0.87
CA PHE A 39 5.00 4.14 -0.02
C PHE A 39 3.60 3.54 -0.22
N ARG A 40 3.52 2.22 -0.43
CA ARG A 40 2.22 1.51 -0.54
C ARG A 40 1.38 1.68 0.73
N HIS A 41 1.98 1.57 1.92
CA HIS A 41 1.29 1.76 3.19
C HIS A 41 0.73 3.18 3.31
N THR A 42 1.56 4.21 3.09
CA THR A 42 1.12 5.60 3.15
C THR A 42 0.01 5.90 2.14
N ALA A 43 0.11 5.39 0.90
CA ALA A 43 -0.92 5.57 -0.11
C ALA A 43 -2.26 4.93 0.31
N ALA A 44 -2.22 3.70 0.82
CA ALA A 44 -3.40 3.00 1.30
C ALA A 44 -4.10 3.77 2.43
N VAL A 45 -3.34 4.22 3.42
CA VAL A 45 -3.83 5.03 4.54
C VAL A 45 -4.50 6.31 4.03
N ASN A 46 -3.84 7.04 3.13
CA ASN A 46 -4.35 8.31 2.62
C ASN A 46 -5.65 8.13 1.82
N VAL A 47 -5.72 7.08 0.99
CA VAL A 47 -6.92 6.74 0.23
C VAL A 47 -8.05 6.37 1.17
N TYR A 48 -7.79 5.52 2.16
CA TYR A 48 -8.79 5.14 3.15
C TYR A 48 -9.28 6.35 3.97
N LYS A 49 -8.38 7.23 4.42
CA LYS A 49 -8.75 8.45 5.17
C LYS A 49 -9.61 9.40 4.33
N LYS A 50 -9.33 9.53 3.03
CA LYS A 50 -10.06 10.40 2.11
C LYS A 50 -11.43 9.85 1.71
N THR A 51 -11.51 8.55 1.45
CA THR A 51 -12.71 7.92 0.86
C THR A 51 -13.61 7.26 1.91
N LYS A 52 -13.02 6.73 2.98
CA LYS A 52 -13.66 5.82 3.94
C LYS A 52 -14.34 4.61 3.29
N ASP A 53 -13.90 4.25 2.08
CA ASP A 53 -14.46 3.18 1.28
C ASP A 53 -13.45 2.03 1.16
N LEU A 54 -13.82 0.87 1.70
CA LEU A 54 -12.99 -0.33 1.69
C LEU A 54 -12.93 -1.00 0.32
N HIS A 55 -13.95 -0.83 -0.52
CA HIS A 55 -13.99 -1.40 -1.87
C HIS A 55 -13.01 -0.70 -2.81
N ILE A 56 -13.00 0.65 -2.77
CA ILE A 56 -11.99 1.44 -3.50
C ILE A 56 -10.57 1.04 -3.07
N LEU A 57 -10.37 0.83 -1.76
CA LEU A 57 -9.06 0.40 -1.27
C LEU A 57 -8.70 -1.02 -1.71
N GLN A 58 -9.66 -1.95 -1.71
CA GLN A 58 -9.47 -3.33 -2.18
C GLN A 58 -9.02 -3.36 -3.64
N GLU A 59 -9.70 -2.61 -4.52
CA GLU A 59 -9.35 -2.51 -5.94
C GLU A 59 -7.98 -1.87 -6.13
N LEU A 60 -7.70 -0.78 -5.43
CA LEU A 60 -6.42 -0.08 -5.50
C LEU A 60 -5.24 -1.00 -5.12
N LEU A 61 -5.41 -1.80 -4.07
CA LEU A 61 -4.38 -2.73 -3.58
C LEU A 61 -4.41 -4.07 -4.31
N GLN A 62 -5.40 -4.30 -5.17
CA GLN A 62 -5.65 -5.56 -5.89
C GLN A 62 -5.72 -6.75 -4.92
N HIS A 63 -6.38 -6.56 -3.79
CA HIS A 63 -6.59 -7.64 -2.84
C HIS A 63 -7.69 -8.57 -3.34
N SER A 64 -7.47 -9.88 -3.17
CA SER A 64 -8.37 -10.94 -3.66
C SER A 64 -9.75 -10.91 -3.01
N ASN A 65 -9.87 -10.39 -1.80
CA ASN A 65 -11.13 -10.22 -1.10
C ASN A 65 -11.04 -9.14 -0.01
N MET A 66 -12.20 -8.78 0.55
CA MET A 66 -12.33 -7.73 1.56
C MET A 66 -11.60 -8.06 2.88
N VAL A 67 -11.54 -9.34 3.26
CA VAL A 67 -10.87 -9.78 4.50
C VAL A 67 -9.38 -9.47 4.46
N VAL A 68 -8.73 -9.63 3.29
CA VAL A 68 -7.33 -9.25 3.11
C VAL A 68 -7.14 -7.74 3.31
N THR A 69 -8.02 -6.90 2.77
CA THR A 69 -7.99 -5.44 2.95
C THR A 69 -8.19 -5.02 4.41
N LEU A 70 -9.14 -5.64 5.11
CA LEU A 70 -9.40 -5.38 6.52
C LEU A 70 -8.21 -5.76 7.40
N ASN A 71 -7.64 -6.95 7.19
CA ASN A 71 -6.45 -7.40 7.91
C ASN A 71 -5.25 -6.48 7.65
N TYR A 72 -5.10 -6.02 6.41
CA TYR A 72 -4.05 -5.06 6.04
C TYR A 72 -4.23 -3.71 6.76
N LEU A 73 -5.43 -3.11 6.73
CA LEU A 73 -5.70 -1.87 7.47
C LEU A 73 -5.52 -2.03 8.98
N ARG A 74 -5.89 -3.18 9.55
CA ARG A 74 -5.65 -3.48 10.97
C ARG A 74 -4.16 -3.49 11.27
N GLY A 75 -3.35 -4.14 10.42
CA GLY A 75 -1.89 -4.14 10.54
C GLY A 75 -1.26 -2.75 10.39
N LEU A 76 -1.95 -1.82 9.72
CA LEU A 76 -1.56 -0.41 9.62
C LEU A 76 -2.06 0.47 10.78
N GLY A 77 -2.83 -0.08 11.72
CA GLY A 77 -3.42 0.67 12.84
C GLY A 77 -4.56 1.61 12.45
N GLU A 78 -5.08 1.49 11.22
CA GLU A 78 -6.18 2.31 10.70
C GLU A 78 -7.57 1.76 11.08
N VAL A 79 -7.62 0.50 11.54
CA VAL A 79 -8.80 -0.12 12.14
C VAL A 79 -8.72 0.04 13.67
N ASN A 80 -8.74 1.29 14.13
CA ASN A 80 -9.03 1.66 15.52
C ASN A 80 -10.38 2.38 15.59
N ASP A 81 -11.29 2.00 14.70
CA ASP A 81 -12.64 2.52 14.74
C ASP A 81 -13.37 1.78 15.87
N GLU A 82 -13.54 2.42 17.03
CA GLU A 82 -14.30 1.86 18.16
C GLU A 82 -15.68 1.36 17.71
N ARG A 83 -16.26 1.98 16.67
CA ARG A 83 -17.50 1.57 16.00
C ARG A 83 -17.47 0.19 15.35
N LEU A 84 -16.30 -0.32 14.99
CA LEU A 84 -16.16 -1.65 14.36
C LEU A 84 -15.95 -2.77 15.38
N LYS A 85 -15.60 -2.46 16.64
CA LYS A 85 -15.52 -3.47 17.72
C LYS A 85 -16.88 -4.16 17.92
N GLU A 86 -17.97 -3.42 17.78
CA GLU A 86 -19.34 -3.93 17.95
C GLU A 86 -19.79 -4.90 16.85
N PHE A 87 -19.12 -4.90 15.69
CA PHE A 87 -19.41 -5.78 14.56
C PHE A 87 -18.33 -6.85 14.34
N MET A 88 -17.33 -6.91 15.22
CA MET A 88 -16.36 -8.01 15.18
C MET A 88 -17.06 -9.29 15.66
N PRO A 89 -16.97 -10.40 14.90
CA PRO A 89 -17.54 -11.66 15.36
C PRO A 89 -16.86 -12.07 16.65
N GLU A 90 -17.65 -12.42 17.67
CA GLU A 90 -17.14 -13.02 18.89
C GLU A 90 -16.61 -14.44 18.56
N LEU A 91 -15.43 -14.76 19.10
CA LEU A 91 -14.79 -16.07 18.99
C LEU A 91 -15.38 -17.08 19.97
#